data_AF-A0A1Q3LPJ7-F1
#
_entry.id   AF-A0A1Q3LPJ7-F1
#
_cell.length_a   1.000
_cell.length_b   1.000
_cell.length_c   1.000
_cell.angle_alpha   90.00
_cell.angle_beta   90.00
_cell.angle_gamma   90.00
#
_symmetry.space_group_name_H-M   'P 1'
#
loop_
_entity.id
_entity.type
_entity.pdbx_description
1 polymer ?
#
loop_
_entity_poly.entity_id
_entity_poly.type
_entity_poly.pdbx_seq_one_letter_code
_entity_poly.pdbx_strand_id
1 'polypeptide(L)'
;MSRSLNAPLSPNEEITLRRVALGISQMKDLSPRDLVRLKTLSLIEMSDDRLQLTADGRRRYSELPRATTLSESASYDELVGVLAERLRKEQAQGEGDR
;
A
#
# COMPACT_ATOMS: atom_id res chain seq x y z
N MET A 1 -13.86 2.37 22.84
CA MET A 1 -13.73 3.32 21.71
C MET A 1 -12.88 2.65 20.65
N SER A 2 -13.49 2.16 19.56
CA SER A 2 -12.85 1.18 18.66
C SER A 2 -13.46 1.15 17.26
N ARG A 3 -14.17 2.22 16.84
CA ARG A 3 -14.79 2.26 15.50
C ARG A 3 -13.79 2.46 14.37
N SER A 4 -12.60 3.01 14.63
CA SER A 4 -11.56 3.27 13.62
C SER A 4 -10.83 2.01 13.17
N LEU A 5 -10.45 1.13 14.11
CA LEU A 5 -9.69 -0.10 13.83
C LEU A 5 -10.48 -1.12 13.00
N ASN A 6 -11.81 -1.17 13.12
CA ASN A 6 -12.66 -2.16 12.46
C ASN A 6 -13.40 -1.64 11.23
N ALA A 7 -13.31 -0.34 10.89
CA ALA A 7 -13.96 0.17 9.69
C ALA A 7 -13.27 -0.42 8.45
N PRO A 8 -13.97 -1.06 7.49
CA PRO A 8 -13.33 -1.61 6.30
C PRO A 8 -12.70 -0.48 5.47
N LEU A 9 -11.50 -0.75 4.94
CA LEU A 9 -10.86 0.14 3.97
C LEU A 9 -11.34 -0.25 2.58
N SER A 10 -11.57 0.76 1.73
CA SER A 10 -11.74 0.54 0.30
C SER A 10 -10.41 0.12 -0.34
N PRO A 11 -10.43 -0.51 -1.53
CA PRO A 11 -9.20 -0.89 -2.24
C PRO A 11 -8.23 0.28 -2.47
N ASN A 12 -8.75 1.48 -2.75
CA ASN A 12 -7.93 2.68 -2.95
C ASN A 12 -7.30 3.18 -1.64
N GLU A 13 -8.03 3.09 -0.53
CA GLU A 13 -7.50 3.43 0.80
C GLU A 13 -6.41 2.44 1.21
N GLU A 14 -6.55 1.14 0.92
CA GLU A 14 -5.49 0.15 1.14
C GLU A 14 -4.24 0.43 0.30
N ILE A 15 -4.41 0.77 -0.98
CA ILE A 15 -3.28 1.14 -1.86
C ILE A 15 -2.58 2.39 -1.31
N THR A 16 -3.35 3.39 -0.88
CA THR A 16 -2.81 4.61 -0.27
C THR A 16 -2.04 4.30 1.01
N LEU A 17 -2.59 3.45 1.89
CA LEU A 17 -1.91 3.00 3.10
C LEU A 17 -0.61 2.26 2.79
N ARG A 18 -0.61 1.37 1.79
CA ARG A 18 0.60 0.67 1.33
C ARG A 18 1.66 1.65 0.80
N ARG A 19 1.26 2.66 0.02
CA ARG A 19 2.18 3.68 -0.53
C ARG A 19 2.82 4.52 0.57
N VAL A 20 2.04 4.89 1.60
CA VAL A 20 2.56 5.58 2.79
C VAL A 20 3.52 4.68 3.56
N ALA A 21 3.18 3.41 3.76
CA ALA A 21 4.03 2.44 4.45
C ALA A 21 5.40 2.26 3.79
N LEU A 22 5.43 2.22 2.46
CA LEU A 22 6.63 2.02 1.67
C LEU A 22 7.43 3.31 1.43
N GLY A 23 6.86 4.49 1.71
CA GLY A 23 7.50 5.79 1.48
C GLY A 23 7.77 6.12 0.01
N ILE A 24 7.15 5.39 -0.93
CA ILE A 24 7.42 5.49 -2.38
C ILE A 24 6.65 6.61 -3.09
N SER A 25 5.64 7.19 -2.46
CA SER A 25 4.79 8.23 -3.07
C SER A 25 4.89 9.53 -2.29
N GLN A 26 4.99 10.65 -3.01
CA GLN A 26 4.88 11.97 -2.39
C GLN A 26 3.41 12.24 -2.05
N MET A 27 3.17 13.08 -1.04
CA MET A 27 1.82 13.45 -0.60
C MET A 27 0.91 13.92 -1.73
N LYS A 28 1.48 14.64 -2.70
CA LYS A 28 0.77 15.20 -3.87
C LYS A 28 0.26 14.13 -4.85
N ASP A 29 0.86 12.94 -4.84
CA ASP A 29 0.52 11.82 -5.73
C ASP A 29 -0.53 10.88 -5.09
N LEU A 30 -0.95 11.18 -3.86
CA LEU A 30 -1.93 10.43 -3.11
C LEU A 30 -3.28 11.16 -3.14
N SER A 31 -4.36 10.38 -3.21
CA SER A 31 -5.72 10.90 -3.16
C SER A 31 -5.96 11.69 -1.87
N PRO A 32 -6.28 13.00 -1.94
CA PRO A 32 -6.55 13.81 -0.74
C PRO A 32 -7.70 13.26 0.09
N ARG A 33 -8.73 12.69 -0.58
CA ARG A 33 -9.88 12.06 0.06
C ARG A 33 -9.46 10.85 0.91
N ASP A 34 -8.59 10.01 0.36
CA ASP A 34 -8.14 8.80 1.04
C ASP A 34 -7.21 9.17 2.21
N LEU A 35 -6.35 10.17 2.03
CA LEU A 35 -5.52 10.70 3.12
C LEU A 35 -6.36 11.24 4.28
N VAL A 36 -7.40 12.03 4.00
CA VAL A 36 -8.31 12.54 5.05
C VAL A 36 -8.98 11.39 5.79
N ARG A 37 -9.45 10.38 5.06
CA ARG A 37 -10.08 9.21 5.67
C ARG A 37 -9.12 8.41 6.54
N LEU A 38 -7.92 8.11 6.04
CA LEU A 38 -6.90 7.37 6.78
C LEU A 38 -6.43 8.13 8.04
N LYS A 39 -6.36 9.46 7.99
CA LYS A 39 -6.12 10.31 9.18
C LYS A 39 -7.27 10.21 10.18
N THR A 40 -8.51 10.25 9.70
CA THR A 40 -9.72 10.10 10.56
C THR A 40 -9.76 8.73 11.24
N LEU A 41 -9.26 7.69 10.56
CA LEU A 41 -9.11 6.35 11.13
C LEU A 41 -7.85 6.20 12.01
N SER A 42 -7.07 7.27 12.20
CA SER A 42 -5.82 7.26 12.97
C SER A 42 -4.80 6.23 12.46
N LEU A 43 -4.81 5.93 11.16
CA LEU A 43 -3.87 4.99 10.53
C LEU A 43 -2.61 5.68 10.03
N ILE A 44 -2.70 6.97 9.72
CA ILE A 44 -1.57 7.78 9.25
C ILE A 44 -1.53 9.09 10.01
N GLU A 45 -0.33 9.63 10.17
CA GLU A 45 -0.08 10.93 10.77
C GLU A 45 0.94 11.72 9.95
N MET A 46 1.01 13.02 10.21
CA MET A 46 2.03 13.89 9.65
C MET A 46 3.09 14.14 10.73
N SER A 47 4.33 13.78 10.45
CA SER A 47 5.48 14.02 11.32
C SER A 47 6.63 14.52 10.45
N ASP A 48 7.23 15.66 10.83
CA ASP A 48 8.33 16.32 10.11
C ASP A 48 8.05 16.51 8.61
N ASP A 49 6.87 17.02 8.28
CA ASP A 49 6.36 17.19 6.90
C ASP A 49 6.31 15.90 6.06
N ARG A 50 6.34 14.73 6.72
CA ARG A 50 6.22 13.42 6.09
C ARG A 50 4.98 12.70 6.58
N LEU A 51 4.32 12.00 5.66
CA LEU A 51 3.32 11.01 6.01
C LEU A 51 3.99 9.78 6.59
N GLN A 52 3.53 9.36 7.76
CA GLN A 52 3.98 8.14 8.41
C GLN A 52 2.79 7.33 8.91
N LEU A 53 2.99 6.02 9.05
CA LEU A 53 2.01 5.15 9.69
C LEU A 53 2.05 5.35 11.21
N THR A 54 0.87 5.38 11.83
CA THR A 54 0.74 5.24 13.29
C THR A 54 0.99 3.78 13.70
N ALA A 55 0.95 3.48 15.00
CA ALA A 55 1.00 2.09 15.48
C ALA A 55 -0.17 1.26 14.93
N ASP A 56 -1.39 1.83 14.90
CA ASP A 56 -2.57 1.19 14.34
C ASP A 56 -2.47 1.02 12.83
N GLY A 57 -1.92 2.02 12.14
CA GLY A 57 -1.61 1.94 10.71
C GLY A 57 -0.65 0.82 10.36
N ARG A 58 0.41 0.62 11.16
CA ARG A 58 1.37 -0.47 10.99
C ARG A 58 0.72 -1.84 11.17
N ARG A 59 -0.09 -2.01 12.22
CA ARG A 59 -0.84 -3.25 12.45
C ARG A 59 -1.76 -3.54 11.27
N ARG A 60 -2.54 -2.54 10.85
CA ARG A 60 -3.45 -2.67 9.71
C ARG A 60 -2.72 -3.03 8.42
N TYR A 61 -1.59 -2.38 8.16
CA TYR A 61 -0.76 -2.69 7.00
C TYR A 61 -0.24 -4.14 7.02
N SER A 62 0.15 -4.66 8.19
CA SER A 62 0.62 -6.05 8.31
C SER A 62 -0.46 -7.10 8.07
N GLU A 63 -1.73 -6.75 8.30
CA GLU A 63 -2.89 -7.62 8.07
C GLU A 63 -3.41 -7.54 6.61
N LEU A 64 -2.95 -6.57 5.82
CA LEU A 64 -3.38 -6.45 4.43
C LEU A 64 -2.88 -7.66 3.61
N PRO A 65 -3.71 -8.19 2.70
CA PRO A 65 -3.28 -9.21 1.76
C PRO A 65 -2.06 -8.69 0.97
N ARG A 66 -0.95 -9.44 1.01
CA ARG A 66 0.23 -9.12 0.19
C ARG A 66 -0.08 -9.46 -1.26
N ALA A 67 0.25 -8.56 -2.18
CA ALA A 67 0.05 -8.77 -3.61
C ALA A 67 0.91 -9.93 -4.18
N THR A 68 1.94 -10.32 -3.42
CA THR A 68 2.87 -11.41 -3.74
C THR A 68 3.25 -12.13 -2.44
N THR A 69 3.16 -13.45 -2.44
CA THR A 69 3.66 -14.32 -1.37
C THR A 69 5.14 -14.59 -1.61
N LEU A 70 5.98 -13.56 -1.50
CA LEU A 70 7.41 -13.77 -1.54
C LEU A 70 7.92 -14.09 -0.14
N SER A 71 8.74 -15.14 -0.04
CA SER A 71 9.41 -15.48 1.22
C SER A 71 10.36 -14.35 1.64
N GLU A 72 10.46 -14.10 2.94
CA GLU A 72 11.45 -13.16 3.49
C GLU A 72 12.90 -13.62 3.26
N SER A 73 13.09 -14.91 2.94
CA SER A 73 14.36 -15.53 2.56
C SER A 73 14.50 -15.77 1.05
N ALA A 74 13.66 -15.14 0.23
CA ALA A 74 13.70 -15.33 -1.21
C ALA A 74 15.08 -14.98 -1.77
N SER A 75 15.57 -15.86 -2.64
CA SER A 75 16.83 -15.63 -3.33
C SER A 75 16.69 -14.47 -4.33
N TYR A 76 17.81 -13.86 -4.70
CA TYR A 76 17.84 -12.82 -5.72
C TYR A 76 17.22 -13.29 -7.06
N ASP A 77 17.48 -14.54 -7.46
CA ASP A 77 16.92 -15.10 -8.70
C ASP A 77 15.40 -15.26 -8.62
N GLU A 78 14.88 -15.64 -7.46
CA GLU A 78 13.44 -15.74 -7.21
C GLU A 78 12.76 -14.36 -7.26
N LEU A 79 13.40 -13.34 -6.67
CA LEU A 79 12.98 -11.93 -6.75
C LEU A 79 12.91 -11.45 -8.21
N VAL A 80 13.96 -11.70 -8.99
CA VAL A 80 14.04 -11.31 -10.41
C VAL A 80 12.99 -12.04 -11.24
N GLY A 81 12.78 -13.34 -11.00
CA GLY A 81 11.78 -14.14 -11.71
C GLY A 81 10.35 -13.62 -11.52
N VAL A 82 9.98 -13.30 -10.28
CA VAL A 82 8.65 -12.76 -9.95
C VAL A 82 8.43 -11.38 -10.58
N LEU A 83 9.43 -10.50 -10.53
CA LEU A 83 9.36 -9.18 -11.18
C LEU A 83 9.21 -9.31 -12.71
N ALA A 84 9.98 -10.19 -13.33
CA ALA A 84 9.92 -10.43 -14.77
C ALA A 84 8.55 -10.99 -15.22
N GLU A 85 7.91 -11.83 -14.41
CA GLU A 85 6.55 -12.29 -14.69
C GLU A 85 5.52 -11.14 -14.60
N ARG A 86 5.63 -10.31 -13.56
CA ARG A 86 4.72 -9.16 -13.36
C ARG A 86 4.82 -8.13 -14.48
N LEU A 87 6.03 -7.75 -14.88
CA LEU A 87 6.25 -6.80 -15.98
C LEU A 87 5.67 -7.33 -17.31
N ARG A 88 5.80 -8.63 -17.58
CA ARG A 88 5.20 -9.25 -18.76
C ARG A 88 3.66 -9.20 -18.74
N LYS A 89 3.04 -9.43 -17.58
CA LYS A 89 1.58 -9.33 -17.41
C LYS A 89 1.07 -7.90 -17.63
N GLU A 90 1.79 -6.89 -17.14
CA GLU A 90 1.43 -5.47 -17.35
C GLU A 90 1.54 -5.07 -18.82
N GLN A 91 2.57 -5.54 -19.54
CA GLN A 91 2.73 -5.28 -20.98
C GLN A 91 1.60 -5.92 -21.80
N ALA A 92 1.18 -7.14 -21.46
CA ALA A 92 0.09 -7.83 -22.14
C ALA A 92 -1.29 -7.21 -21.87
N GLN A 93 -1.50 -6.60 -20.70
CA GLN A 93 -2.76 -5.89 -20.39
C GLN A 93 -2.88 -4.54 -21.12
N GLY A 94 -1.78 -3.91 -21.53
CA GLY A 94 -1.79 -2.66 -22.29
C GLY A 94 -2.12 -2.81 -23.77
N GLU A 95 -2.01 -4.01 -24.34
CA GLU A 95 -2.32 -4.29 -25.77
C GLU A 95 -3.77 -4.72 -26.02
N GLY A 96 -4.54 -5.07 -24.98
CA GLY A 96 -5.92 -5.54 -25.11
C GLY A 96 -7.01 -4.44 -25.06
N ASP A 97 -6.63 -3.18 -24.86
CA ASP A 97 -7.55 -2.04 -24.65
C ASP A 97 -7.37 -0.93 -25.72
N ARG A 98 -6.94 -1.30 -26.93
CA ARG A 98 -6.86 -0.40 -28.11
C ARG A 98 -7.74 -0.88 -29.25
#